data_AF-A0A1V5PPG8-F1
#
_entry.id   AF-A0A1V5PPG8-F1
#
_cell.length_a   1.000
_cell.length_b   1.000
_cell.length_c   1.000
_cell.angle_alpha   90.00
_cell.angle_beta   90.00
_cell.angle_gamma   90.00
#
_symmetry.space_group_name_H-M   'P 1'
#
loop_
_entity.id
_entity.type
_entity.pdbx_description
1 polymer ?
#
loop_
_entity_poly.entity_id
_entity_poly.type
_entity_poly.pdbx_seq_one_letter_code
_entity_poly.pdbx_strand_id
1 'polypeptide(L)'
;MISAVDLLKGIATGAEMGVAHVEGANGGLNTNYEGKAQAALDALLKQGYDFAYVHLEAPDEMGHQGSAEKKVKSIEYLDSRIIAPVCKGLDASGEPYRMLIMPDHPTPVRLRTHVSDPIPYMIYDSTAKQNHDWHYNEHEAAASGNFVPEGYKMIDRLFSK
;
A
#
# COMPACT_ATOMS: atom_id res chain seq x y z
N MET A 1 6.46 9.21 -4.25
CA MET A 1 4.99 9.13 -4.06
C MET A 1 4.32 8.79 -5.38
N ILE A 2 3.60 7.68 -5.43
CA ILE A 2 2.81 7.23 -6.58
C ILE A 2 1.34 7.20 -6.16
N SER A 3 0.58 8.24 -6.54
CA SER A 3 -0.81 8.41 -6.11
C SER A 3 -1.65 9.06 -7.22
N ALA A 4 -2.94 8.73 -7.26
CA ALA A 4 -3.91 9.47 -8.07
C ALA A 4 -4.42 10.73 -7.34
N VAL A 5 -4.36 10.76 -6.01
CA VAL A 5 -5.00 11.76 -5.14
C VAL A 5 -4.07 12.93 -4.88
N ASP A 6 -4.54 14.14 -5.15
CA ASP A 6 -3.74 15.37 -5.06
C ASP A 6 -3.34 15.73 -3.63
N LEU A 7 -4.17 15.40 -2.64
CA LEU A 7 -3.81 15.57 -1.22
C LEU A 7 -2.50 14.86 -0.90
N LEU A 8 -2.35 13.58 -1.29
CA LEU A 8 -1.13 12.83 -1.00
C LEU A 8 0.06 13.31 -1.83
N LYS A 9 -0.17 13.80 -3.06
CA LYS A 9 0.89 14.44 -3.86
C LYS A 9 1.37 15.72 -3.18
N GLY A 10 0.47 16.53 -2.63
CA GLY A 10 0.79 17.74 -1.88
C GLY A 10 1.61 17.45 -0.62
N ILE A 11 1.21 16.42 0.16
CA ILE A 11 1.98 15.95 1.32
C ILE A 11 3.39 15.52 0.90
N ALA A 12 3.51 14.74 -0.17
CA ALA A 12 4.79 14.30 -0.70
C ALA A 12 5.67 15.49 -1.11
N THR A 13 5.12 16.49 -1.82
CA THR A 13 5.86 17.71 -2.15
C THR A 13 6.31 18.46 -0.90
N GLY A 14 5.45 18.59 0.12
CA GLY A 14 5.81 19.22 1.39
C GLY A 14 6.88 18.46 2.19
N ALA A 15 6.98 17.14 1.98
CA ALA A 15 8.00 16.27 2.55
C ALA A 15 9.22 16.09 1.62
N GLU A 16 9.36 16.91 0.57
CA GLU A 16 10.46 16.87 -0.41
C GLU A 16 10.59 15.54 -1.16
N MET A 17 9.51 14.75 -1.23
CA MET A 17 9.45 13.50 -1.99
C MET A 17 9.13 13.77 -3.47
N GLY A 18 9.77 13.01 -4.37
CA GLY A 18 9.39 12.95 -5.77
C GLY A 18 7.95 12.45 -5.96
N VAL A 19 7.21 13.04 -6.91
CA VAL A 19 5.83 12.64 -7.25
C VAL A 19 5.82 12.04 -8.66
N ALA A 20 5.40 10.79 -8.78
CA ALA A 20 5.28 10.11 -10.06
C ALA A 20 3.96 10.48 -10.74
N HIS A 21 4.03 10.82 -12.02
CA HIS A 21 2.84 10.96 -12.87
C HIS A 21 2.56 9.63 -13.59
N VAL A 22 1.44 8.99 -13.24
CA VAL A 22 0.99 7.75 -13.86
C VAL A 22 -0.24 8.04 -14.71
N GLU A 23 -0.10 7.93 -16.02
CA GLU A 23 -1.20 8.12 -16.96
C GLU A 23 -2.36 7.15 -16.64
N GLY A 24 -3.60 7.65 -16.62
CA GLY A 24 -4.79 6.86 -16.30
C GLY A 24 -4.96 6.51 -14.82
N ALA A 25 -4.11 7.02 -13.91
CA ALA A 25 -4.36 6.89 -12.47
C ALA A 25 -5.46 7.86 -12.04
N ASN A 26 -6.64 7.34 -11.66
CA ASN A 26 -7.84 8.14 -11.42
C ASN A 26 -8.51 7.90 -10.05
N GLY A 27 -7.89 7.09 -9.19
CA GLY A 27 -8.38 6.81 -7.83
C GLY A 27 -9.55 5.82 -7.74
N GLY A 28 -10.28 5.60 -8.83
CA GLY A 28 -11.40 4.66 -8.88
C GLY A 28 -10.98 3.20 -9.11
N LEU A 29 -11.97 2.30 -9.13
CA LEU A 29 -11.78 0.86 -9.34
C LEU A 29 -11.03 0.51 -10.64
N ASN A 30 -11.16 1.34 -11.68
CA ASN A 30 -10.52 1.16 -12.99
C ASN A 30 -9.26 2.03 -13.17
N THR A 31 -8.63 2.47 -12.08
CA THR A 31 -7.34 3.18 -12.13
C THR A 31 -6.27 2.32 -12.85
N ASN A 32 -5.22 2.96 -13.35
CA ASN A 32 -4.07 2.25 -13.91
C ASN A 32 -3.21 1.60 -12.79
N TYR A 33 -3.47 0.33 -12.46
CA TYR A 33 -2.73 -0.42 -11.43
C TYR A 33 -1.32 -0.76 -11.89
N GLU A 34 -1.19 -1.27 -13.11
CA GLU A 34 0.09 -1.68 -13.71
C GLU A 34 1.04 -0.50 -13.85
N GLY A 35 0.52 0.67 -14.25
CA GLY A 35 1.29 1.90 -14.33
C GLY A 35 1.84 2.33 -12.96
N LYS A 36 1.08 2.14 -11.87
CA LYS A 36 1.57 2.41 -10.51
C LYS A 36 2.67 1.42 -10.09
N ALA A 37 2.47 0.14 -10.40
CA ALA A 37 3.47 -0.90 -10.13
C ALA A 37 4.77 -0.63 -10.89
N GLN A 38 4.67 -0.31 -12.18
CA GLN A 38 5.81 0.01 -13.02
C GLN A 38 6.54 1.28 -12.54
N ALA A 39 5.80 2.32 -12.15
CA ALA A 39 6.39 3.54 -11.61
C ALA A 39 7.18 3.28 -10.31
N ALA A 40 6.71 2.37 -9.46
CA ALA A 40 7.45 1.97 -8.26
C ALA A 40 8.76 1.23 -8.61
N LEU A 41 8.70 0.28 -9.55
CA LEU A 41 9.89 -0.46 -10.01
C LEU A 41 10.91 0.45 -10.70
N ASP A 42 10.44 1.37 -11.56
CA ASP A 42 11.32 2.32 -12.24
C ASP A 42 11.99 3.28 -11.25
N ALA A 43 11.24 3.77 -10.25
CA ALA A 43 11.80 4.61 -9.20
C ALA A 43 12.95 3.89 -8.46
N LEU A 44 12.67 2.67 -7.97
CA LEU A 44 13.59 1.91 -7.12
C LEU A 44 14.79 1.32 -7.88
N LEU A 45 14.59 0.87 -9.13
CA LEU A 45 15.60 0.10 -9.85
C LEU A 45 16.34 0.90 -10.94
N LYS A 46 15.81 2.06 -11.36
CA LYS A 46 16.35 2.79 -12.51
C LYS A 46 16.62 4.27 -12.24
N GLN A 47 15.86 4.90 -11.36
CA GLN A 47 15.92 6.35 -11.13
C GLN A 47 16.71 6.73 -9.86
N GLY A 48 17.22 5.75 -9.11
CA GLY A 48 18.06 5.98 -7.94
C GLY A 48 17.30 6.38 -6.67
N TYR A 49 15.98 6.14 -6.61
CA TYR A 49 15.24 6.26 -5.35
C TYR A 49 15.50 5.04 -4.48
N ASP A 50 15.60 5.26 -3.17
CA ASP A 50 15.71 4.24 -2.14
C ASP A 50 14.35 3.87 -1.50
N PHE A 51 13.33 4.70 -1.75
CA PHE A 51 12.00 4.53 -1.19
C PHE A 51 10.88 4.88 -2.19
N ALA A 52 9.85 4.03 -2.25
CA ALA A 52 8.65 4.26 -3.04
C ALA A 52 7.39 4.08 -2.18
N TYR A 53 6.59 5.15 -2.07
CA TYR A 53 5.24 5.10 -1.49
C TYR A 53 4.21 4.90 -2.60
N VAL A 54 3.53 3.75 -2.61
CA VAL A 54 2.49 3.42 -3.60
C VAL A 54 1.11 3.50 -2.96
N HIS A 55 0.27 4.41 -3.45
CA HIS A 55 -1.06 4.65 -2.93
C HIS A 55 -2.15 4.12 -3.86
N LEU A 56 -3.16 3.46 -3.29
CA LEU A 56 -4.37 3.04 -3.98
C LEU A 56 -5.62 3.53 -3.23
N GLU A 57 -6.32 4.48 -3.83
CA GLU A 57 -7.56 5.08 -3.30
C GLU A 57 -8.79 4.16 -3.40
N ALA A 58 -8.83 3.28 -4.41
CA ALA A 58 -10.04 2.56 -4.78
C ALA A 58 -10.76 1.83 -3.62
N PRO A 59 -10.06 1.15 -2.68
CA PRO A 59 -10.72 0.52 -1.53
C PRO A 59 -11.51 1.49 -0.64
N ASP A 60 -11.02 2.72 -0.48
CA ASP A 60 -11.67 3.75 0.33
C ASP A 60 -12.94 4.27 -0.36
N GLU A 61 -12.80 4.66 -1.63
CA GLU A 61 -13.91 5.15 -2.46
C GLU A 61 -15.04 4.10 -2.56
N MET A 62 -14.70 2.81 -2.70
CA MET A 62 -15.72 1.74 -2.70
C MET A 62 -16.38 1.55 -1.32
N GLY A 63 -15.64 1.84 -0.24
CA GLY A 63 -16.17 1.92 1.12
C GLY A 63 -17.20 3.04 1.27
N HIS A 64 -16.89 4.25 0.80
CA HIS A 64 -17.80 5.40 0.78
C HIS A 64 -19.06 5.15 -0.07
N GLN A 65 -18.93 4.47 -1.21
CA GLN A 65 -20.06 4.08 -2.04
C GLN A 65 -20.94 3.00 -1.41
N GLY A 66 -20.47 2.34 -0.34
CA GLY A 66 -21.17 1.23 0.29
C GLY A 66 -21.22 -0.03 -0.57
N SER A 67 -20.22 -0.23 -1.45
CA SER A 67 -20.14 -1.40 -2.32
C SER A 67 -19.12 -2.41 -1.79
N ALA A 68 -19.59 -3.42 -1.07
CA ALA A 68 -18.73 -4.51 -0.57
C ALA A 68 -18.03 -5.25 -1.71
N GLU A 69 -18.76 -5.60 -2.77
CA GLU A 69 -18.23 -6.30 -3.93
C GLU A 69 -17.06 -5.55 -4.57
N LYS A 70 -17.24 -4.25 -4.86
CA LYS A 70 -16.18 -3.47 -5.49
C LYS A 70 -15.03 -3.18 -4.53
N LYS A 71 -15.29 -3.04 -3.23
CA LYS A 71 -14.24 -2.90 -2.22
C LYS A 71 -13.34 -4.14 -2.19
N VAL A 72 -13.94 -5.33 -2.10
CA VAL A 72 -13.21 -6.60 -2.21
C VAL A 72 -12.44 -6.66 -3.53
N LYS A 73 -13.08 -6.31 -4.65
CA LYS A 73 -12.43 -6.34 -5.97
C LYS A 73 -11.20 -5.42 -6.06
N SER A 74 -11.27 -4.24 -5.46
CA SER A 74 -10.15 -3.31 -5.43
C SER A 74 -8.96 -3.83 -4.60
N ILE A 75 -9.23 -4.59 -3.54
CA ILE A 75 -8.19 -5.24 -2.71
C ILE A 75 -7.55 -6.41 -3.48
N GLU A 76 -8.35 -7.23 -4.18
CA GLU A 76 -7.81 -8.28 -5.08
C GLU A 76 -6.92 -7.69 -6.18
N TYR A 77 -7.31 -6.54 -6.74
CA TYR A 77 -6.51 -5.82 -7.73
C TYR A 77 -5.24 -5.19 -7.13
N LEU A 78 -5.29 -4.68 -5.91
CA LEU A 78 -4.10 -4.24 -5.20
C LEU A 78 -3.08 -5.37 -5.08
N ASP A 79 -3.53 -6.54 -4.61
CA ASP A 79 -2.69 -7.72 -4.44
C ASP A 79 -2.09 -8.20 -5.78
N SER A 80 -2.95 -8.51 -6.74
CA SER A 80 -2.54 -9.15 -7.99
C SER A 80 -1.90 -8.21 -9.02
N ARG A 81 -2.22 -6.91 -9.00
CA ARG A 81 -1.81 -5.96 -10.05
C ARG A 81 -0.84 -4.88 -9.56
N ILE A 82 -0.58 -4.78 -8.26
CA ILE A 82 0.44 -3.89 -7.70
C ILE A 82 1.44 -4.66 -6.85
N ILE A 83 0.99 -5.30 -5.76
CA ILE A 83 1.89 -5.95 -4.80
C ILE A 83 2.68 -7.08 -5.47
N ALA A 84 1.98 -8.03 -6.12
CA ALA A 84 2.64 -9.17 -6.75
C ALA A 84 3.62 -8.76 -7.88
N PRO A 85 3.27 -7.84 -8.81
CA PRO A 85 4.23 -7.36 -9.82
C PRO A 85 5.44 -6.63 -9.23
N VAL A 86 5.24 -5.79 -8.20
CA VAL A 86 6.36 -5.08 -7.54
C VAL A 86 7.27 -6.07 -6.82
N CYS A 87 6.71 -6.99 -6.04
CA CYS A 87 7.44 -8.05 -5.36
C CYS A 87 8.26 -8.89 -6.36
N LYS A 88 7.63 -9.34 -7.45
CA LYS A 88 8.30 -10.09 -8.52
C LYS A 88 9.44 -9.29 -9.18
N GLY A 89 9.22 -8.00 -9.44
CA GLY A 89 10.23 -7.15 -10.06
C GLY A 89 11.45 -6.92 -9.17
N LEU A 90 11.22 -6.73 -7.86
CA LEU A 90 12.29 -6.60 -6.86
C LEU A 90 13.01 -7.93 -6.60
N ASP A 91 12.28 -9.05 -6.50
CA ASP A 91 12.90 -10.38 -6.39
C ASP A 91 13.79 -10.68 -7.61
N ALA A 92 13.36 -10.29 -8.81
CA ALA A 92 14.14 -10.49 -10.04
C ALA A 92 15.36 -9.59 -10.16
N SER A 93 15.40 -8.43 -9.48
CA SER A 93 16.59 -7.57 -9.49
C SER A 93 17.70 -8.12 -8.59
N GLY A 94 17.35 -8.97 -7.61
CA GLY A 94 18.29 -9.51 -6.62
C GLY A 94 18.66 -8.50 -5.52
N GLU A 95 18.09 -7.30 -5.53
CA GLU A 95 18.33 -6.28 -4.51
C GLU A 95 17.59 -6.64 -3.21
N PRO A 96 18.21 -6.44 -2.03
CA PRO A 96 17.50 -6.57 -0.76
C PRO A 96 16.45 -5.46 -0.63
N TYR A 97 15.26 -5.80 -0.16
CA TYR A 97 14.17 -4.83 0.01
C TYR A 97 13.27 -5.22 1.17
N ARG A 98 12.54 -4.22 1.65
CA ARG A 98 11.46 -4.37 2.61
C ARG A 98 10.19 -3.75 2.06
N MET A 99 9.06 -4.32 2.43
CA MET A 99 7.75 -3.84 2.00
C MET A 99 6.82 -3.76 3.21
N LEU A 100 6.28 -2.57 3.46
CA LEU A 100 5.22 -2.34 4.43
C LEU A 100 3.90 -2.21 3.68
N ILE A 101 2.91 -3.02 4.05
CA ILE A 101 1.57 -3.01 3.47
C ILE A 101 0.58 -2.71 4.60
N MET A 102 -0.17 -1.62 4.43
CA MET A 102 -1.20 -1.17 5.38
C MET A 102 -2.13 -0.14 4.72
N PRO A 103 -3.43 -0.10 5.08
CA PRO A 103 -4.24 1.08 4.82
C PRO A 103 -3.90 2.18 5.84
N ASP A 104 -4.27 3.41 5.51
CA ASP A 104 -4.14 4.58 6.38
C ASP A 104 -5.30 4.71 7.38
N HIS A 105 -6.50 4.30 6.99
CA HIS A 105 -7.66 4.22 7.88
C HIS A 105 -8.71 3.18 7.44
N PRO A 106 -9.61 2.75 8.35
CA PRO A 106 -10.77 1.95 8.00
C PRO A 106 -11.95 2.81 7.51
N THR A 107 -12.56 2.36 6.42
CA THR A 107 -13.82 2.93 5.87
C THR A 107 -14.87 1.81 5.71
N PRO A 108 -15.59 1.45 6.78
CA PRO A 108 -16.52 0.32 6.76
C PRO A 108 -17.69 0.56 5.81
N VAL A 109 -17.97 -0.41 4.94
CA VAL A 109 -19.03 -0.34 3.90
C VAL A 109 -20.41 0.04 4.46
N ARG A 110 -20.74 -0.45 5.66
CA ARG A 110 -22.01 -0.14 6.34
C ARG A 110 -22.10 1.30 6.83
N LEU A 111 -20.96 1.92 7.15
CA LEU A 111 -20.88 3.28 7.71
C LEU A 111 -20.58 4.32 6.62
N ARG A 112 -19.92 3.93 5.53
CA ARG A 112 -19.59 4.79 4.39
C ARG A 112 -18.79 6.04 4.77
N THR A 113 -18.05 5.95 5.86
CA THR A 113 -17.22 7.02 6.40
C THR A 113 -16.07 6.42 7.18
N HIS A 114 -15.06 7.23 7.45
CA HIS A 114 -13.86 6.82 8.18
C HIS A 114 -14.22 6.56 9.64
N VAL A 115 -13.56 5.57 10.23
CA VAL A 115 -13.62 5.29 11.67
C VAL A 115 -12.21 5.20 12.25
N SER A 116 -12.10 5.14 13.58
CA SER A 116 -10.80 5.11 14.27
C SER A 116 -10.38 3.72 14.74
N ASP A 117 -11.07 2.67 14.29
CA ASP A 117 -10.68 1.29 14.57
C ASP A 117 -9.24 1.02 14.06
N PRO A 118 -8.50 0.12 14.71
CA PRO A 118 -7.16 -0.24 14.26
C PRO A 118 -7.19 -0.91 12.89
N ILE A 119 -6.08 -0.77 12.15
CA ILE A 119 -5.88 -1.37 10.83
C ILE A 119 -4.88 -2.53 10.87
N PRO A 120 -4.98 -3.52 9.96
CA PRO A 120 -3.97 -4.54 9.79
C PRO A 120 -2.73 -3.96 9.09
N TYR A 121 -1.57 -4.52 9.37
CA TYR A 121 -0.34 -4.23 8.63
C TYR A 121 0.53 -5.47 8.48
N MET A 122 1.41 -5.46 7.50
CA MET A 122 2.43 -6.49 7.28
C MET A 122 3.75 -5.83 6.90
N ILE A 123 4.85 -6.31 7.47
CA ILE A 123 6.20 -6.00 7.01
C ILE A 123 6.83 -7.27 6.47
N TYR A 124 7.26 -7.21 5.21
CA TYR A 124 8.05 -8.24 4.56
C TYR A 124 9.50 -7.76 4.43
N ASP A 125 10.45 -8.67 4.64
CA ASP A 125 11.88 -8.44 4.46
C ASP A 125 12.46 -9.57 3.61
N SER A 126 13.00 -9.23 2.43
CA SER A 126 13.51 -10.22 1.49
C SER A 126 14.78 -10.93 1.97
N THR A 127 15.47 -10.38 2.97
CA THR A 127 16.68 -10.93 3.57
C THR A 127 16.40 -11.85 4.77
N ALA A 128 15.20 -11.79 5.32
CA ALA A 128 14.77 -12.57 6.49
C ALA A 128 13.40 -13.23 6.25
N LYS A 129 13.30 -13.99 5.16
CA LYS A 129 12.04 -14.64 4.74
C LYS A 129 11.50 -15.56 5.85
N GLN A 130 10.22 -15.39 6.16
CA GLN A 130 9.50 -16.22 7.13
C GLN A 130 8.35 -16.92 6.42
N ASN A 131 8.02 -18.12 6.89
CA ASN A 131 6.86 -18.87 6.41
C ASN A 131 5.87 -18.98 7.55
N HIS A 132 4.65 -18.50 7.33
CA HIS A 132 3.54 -18.52 8.29
C HIS A 132 2.26 -18.94 7.56
N ASP A 133 1.32 -19.50 8.31
CA ASP A 133 0.00 -19.89 7.81
C ASP A 133 -1.07 -18.80 8.02
N TRP A 134 -0.62 -17.57 8.30
CA TRP A 134 -1.51 -16.43 8.57
C TRP A 134 -2.04 -15.80 7.29
N HIS A 135 -3.25 -15.25 7.36
CA HIS A 135 -3.84 -14.44 6.31
C HIS A 135 -3.84 -12.96 6.71
N TYR A 136 -3.69 -12.09 5.72
CA TYR A 136 -3.77 -10.65 5.92
C TYR A 136 -5.22 -10.19 6.06
N ASN A 137 -5.70 -10.06 7.30
CA ASN A 137 -7.02 -9.54 7.63
C ASN A 137 -7.08 -8.95 9.06
N GLU A 138 -8.13 -8.21 9.38
CA GLU A 138 -8.32 -7.53 10.65
C GLU A 138 -8.39 -8.51 11.84
N HIS A 139 -9.01 -9.68 11.67
CA HIS A 139 -9.19 -10.67 12.73
C HIS A 139 -7.85 -11.30 13.15
N GLU A 140 -7.05 -11.76 12.20
CA GLU A 140 -5.73 -12.34 12.47
C GLU A 140 -4.72 -11.29 12.94
N ALA A 141 -4.79 -10.06 12.40
CA ALA A 141 -3.98 -8.96 12.90
C ALA A 141 -4.25 -8.67 14.39
N ALA A 142 -5.52 -8.63 14.80
CA ALA A 142 -5.90 -8.45 16.20
C ALA A 142 -5.41 -9.61 17.10
N ALA A 143 -5.47 -10.85 16.59
CA ALA A 143 -5.00 -12.03 17.30
C ALA A 143 -3.48 -12.12 17.44
N SER A 144 -2.72 -11.44 16.57
CA SER A 144 -1.25 -11.50 16.56
C SER A 144 -0.58 -10.89 17.80
N GLY A 145 -1.27 -9.97 18.49
CA GLY A 145 -0.70 -9.18 19.60
C GLY A 145 0.34 -8.13 19.18
N ASN A 146 0.69 -8.04 17.89
CA ASN A 146 1.67 -7.10 17.37
C ASN A 146 1.04 -5.74 17.08
N PHE A 147 0.81 -4.96 18.14
CA PHE A 147 0.14 -3.67 18.08
C PHE A 147 1.10 -2.49 18.12
N VAL A 148 0.88 -1.51 17.24
CA VAL A 148 1.60 -0.22 17.23
C VAL A 148 0.56 0.88 17.40
N PRO A 149 0.54 1.59 18.54
CA PRO A 149 -0.48 2.60 18.82
C PRO A 149 -0.33 3.87 17.97
N GLU A 150 0.89 4.15 17.49
CA GLU A 150 1.26 5.38 16.82
C GLU A 150 1.60 5.10 15.36
N GLY A 151 0.64 5.29 14.46
CA GLY A 151 0.80 4.96 13.03
C GLY A 151 1.99 5.66 12.36
N TYR A 152 2.34 6.88 12.79
CA TYR A 152 3.49 7.60 12.24
C TYR A 152 4.84 6.91 12.50
N LYS A 153 4.93 6.00 13.49
CA LYS A 153 6.15 5.21 13.77
C LYS A 153 6.33 4.00 12.86
N MET A 154 5.35 3.71 12.00
CA MET A 154 5.44 2.57 11.08
C MET A 154 6.56 2.76 10.05
N ILE A 155 6.86 4.01 9.67
CA ILE A 155 7.97 4.30 8.77
C ILE A 155 9.33 3.97 9.42
N ASP A 156 9.49 4.25 10.72
CA ASP A 156 10.70 3.89 11.46
C ASP A 156 10.87 2.37 11.47
N ARG A 157 9.78 1.60 11.62
CA ARG A 157 9.83 0.13 11.53
C ARG A 157 10.22 -0.40 10.17
N LEU A 158 9.81 0.28 9.08
CA LEU A 158 10.21 -0.06 7.72
C LEU A 158 11.71 0.18 7.48
N PHE A 159 12.31 1.16 8.16
CA PHE A 159 13.73 1.49 8.02
C PHE A 159 14.62 0.85 9.09
N SER A 160 14.07 0.38 10.21
CA SER A 160 14.83 -0.28 11.28
C SER A 160 15.22 -1.71 10.89
N LYS A 161 16.52 -2.02 10.85
CA LYS A 161 17.00 -3.40 10.73
C LYS A 161 16.88 -4.16 12.06
#